data_AF-A0A077PE27-F1
#
_entry.id   AF-A0A077PE27-F1
#
_cell.length_a   1.000
_cell.length_b   1.000
_cell.length_c   1.000
_cell.angle_alpha   90.00
_cell.angle_beta   90.00
_cell.angle_gamma   90.00
#
_symmetry.space_group_name_H-M   'P 1'
#
loop_
_entity.id
_entity.type
_entity.pdbx_description
1 polymer ?
#
loop_
_entity_poly.entity_id
_entity_poly.type
_entity_poly.pdbx_seq_one_letter_code
_entity_poly.pdbx_strand_id
1 'polypeptide(L)'
;MSKHHTNPAGIFMNATKRHIKTAFDYSKYGVIVITEAANSEIMSYEKALKSLDAGQYDNDLLLGFELVLALSHGWKAGFYEPTSEQRLMLWRWIVSASFVQEQIDRNGTREVDNDRGGTDTAAIYVNGKAAITIYPLAERMMLVTHVEGIAFEQFGSEEGADMAVRMYMDFINVQSEKGNRLSEKGREGLSILHDELIKSVKAGEFGAIPVIH
;
A
#
# COMPACT_ATOMS: atom_id res chain seq x y z
N MET A 1 -4.09 1.69 71.00
CA MET A 1 -2.96 2.26 70.23
C MET A 1 -2.70 1.39 69.01
N SER A 2 -2.35 2.03 67.88
CA SER A 2 -2.08 1.50 66.52
C SER A 2 -3.33 1.08 65.71
N LYS A 3 -3.93 1.89 64.82
CA LYS A 3 -3.53 2.63 63.58
C LYS A 3 -3.49 1.77 62.29
N HIS A 4 -4.50 2.06 61.44
CA HIS A 4 -4.56 2.13 59.96
C HIS A 4 -3.90 1.07 59.07
N HIS A 5 -4.69 0.43 58.20
CA HIS A 5 -4.68 0.72 56.75
C HIS A 5 -5.86 0.05 56.03
N THR A 6 -6.75 0.87 55.48
CA THR A 6 -7.66 0.53 54.38
C THR A 6 -6.92 0.69 53.06
N ASN A 7 -7.01 -0.26 52.14
CA ASN A 7 -6.77 0.01 50.72
C ASN A 7 -7.82 -0.72 49.85
N PRO A 8 -8.41 -0.06 48.83
CA PRO A 8 -9.59 -0.54 48.11
C PRO A 8 -9.26 -1.16 46.74
N ALA A 9 -10.29 -1.80 46.16
CA ALA A 9 -10.52 -1.96 44.72
C ALA A 9 -9.37 -2.51 43.84
N GLY A 10 -9.35 -3.84 43.66
CA GLY A 10 -8.76 -4.49 42.49
C GLY A 10 -9.82 -4.69 41.42
N ILE A 11 -9.96 -3.73 40.52
CA ILE A 11 -10.73 -3.84 39.28
C ILE A 11 -10.03 -4.88 38.41
N PHE A 12 -10.59 -6.09 38.30
CA PHE A 12 -10.22 -7.02 37.24
C PHE A 12 -10.80 -6.48 35.93
N MET A 13 -10.01 -5.68 35.22
CA MET A 13 -10.26 -5.39 33.82
C MET A 13 -10.23 -6.71 33.05
N ASN A 14 -11.37 -7.05 32.45
CA ASN A 14 -11.49 -8.05 31.40
C ASN A 14 -10.41 -7.78 30.35
N ALA A 15 -9.39 -8.63 30.29
CA ALA A 15 -8.53 -8.73 29.13
C ALA A 15 -9.36 -9.31 28.00
N THR A 16 -9.95 -8.43 27.18
CA THR A 16 -10.51 -8.78 25.88
C THR A 16 -9.43 -9.57 25.13
N LYS A 17 -9.72 -10.84 24.80
CA LYS A 17 -8.91 -11.65 23.89
C LYS A 17 -8.67 -10.83 22.63
N ARG A 18 -7.46 -10.30 22.46
CA ARG A 18 -6.99 -9.78 21.18
C ARG A 18 -6.91 -11.00 20.26
N HIS A 19 -7.88 -11.13 19.36
CA HIS A 19 -7.70 -12.00 18.20
C HIS A 19 -6.46 -11.47 17.47
N ILE A 20 -5.37 -12.24 17.46
CA ILE A 20 -4.14 -11.84 16.77
C ILE A 20 -4.41 -12.05 15.28
N LYS A 21 -4.99 -11.02 14.64
CA LYS A 21 -5.02 -10.89 13.17
C LYS A 21 -3.58 -11.07 12.65
N THR A 22 -3.40 -11.67 11.47
CA THR A 22 -2.08 -11.89 10.84
C THR A 22 -1.17 -10.68 11.04
N ALA A 23 0.06 -10.89 11.52
CA ALA A 23 1.03 -9.84 11.78
C ALA A 23 2.40 -10.22 11.21
N PHE A 24 3.24 -9.21 10.97
CA PHE A 24 4.58 -9.38 10.42
C PHE A 24 5.66 -8.92 11.39
N ASP A 25 6.75 -9.68 11.44
CA ASP A 25 8.02 -9.30 12.07
C ASP A 25 9.17 -9.65 11.10
N TYR A 26 10.41 -9.37 11.46
CA TYR A 26 11.58 -9.54 10.59
C TYR A 26 12.74 -10.21 11.31
N SER A 27 13.56 -10.94 10.55
CA SER A 27 14.74 -11.62 11.07
C SER A 27 15.82 -11.74 10.00
N LYS A 28 17.00 -12.24 10.37
CA LYS A 28 18.06 -12.55 9.40
C LYS A 28 17.68 -13.62 8.36
N TYR A 29 16.60 -14.36 8.59
CA TYR A 29 16.13 -15.44 7.71
C TYR A 29 14.98 -15.03 6.79
N GLY A 30 14.36 -13.86 7.03
CA GLY A 30 13.19 -13.40 6.28
C GLY A 30 12.17 -12.68 7.16
N VAL A 31 11.00 -12.43 6.57
CA VAL A 31 9.80 -11.93 7.24
C VAL A 31 9.16 -13.07 8.01
N ILE A 32 8.91 -12.85 9.30
CA ILE A 32 8.17 -13.77 10.16
C ILE A 32 6.68 -13.45 9.99
N VAL A 33 5.90 -14.44 9.58
CA VAL A 33 4.44 -14.35 9.48
C VAL A 33 3.84 -14.98 10.72
N ILE A 34 3.18 -14.18 11.54
CA ILE A 34 2.52 -14.61 12.77
C ILE A 34 1.03 -14.78 12.45
N THR A 35 0.54 -16.00 12.56
CA THR A 35 -0.87 -16.34 12.29
C THR A 35 -1.68 -16.50 13.57
N GLU A 36 -3.01 -16.46 13.45
CA GLU A 36 -3.95 -16.67 14.57
C GLU A 36 -3.72 -17.98 15.33
N ALA A 37 -3.20 -19.01 14.67
CA ALA A 37 -2.87 -20.30 15.29
C ALA A 37 -1.60 -20.25 16.17
N ALA A 38 -0.98 -19.07 16.34
CA ALA A 38 0.35 -18.88 16.93
C ALA A 38 1.47 -19.67 16.22
N ASN A 39 1.20 -20.11 14.98
CA ASN A 39 2.21 -20.67 14.10
C ASN A 39 3.00 -19.51 13.47
N SER A 40 4.32 -19.62 13.49
CA SER A 40 5.23 -18.73 12.78
C SER A 40 5.80 -19.42 11.54
N GLU A 41 5.57 -18.83 10.37
CA GLU A 41 6.26 -19.20 9.14
C GLU A 41 7.31 -18.13 8.83
N ILE A 42 8.42 -18.52 8.20
CA ILE A 42 9.40 -17.58 7.67
C ILE A 42 9.24 -17.53 6.16
N MET A 43 8.90 -16.34 5.66
CA MET A 43 8.86 -16.01 4.24
C MET A 43 10.15 -15.26 3.87
N SER A 44 10.79 -15.61 2.75
CA SER A 44 11.94 -14.83 2.28
C SER A 44 11.51 -13.39 1.96
N TYR A 45 12.42 -12.42 2.11
CA TYR A 45 12.13 -11.02 1.79
C TYR A 45 11.69 -10.84 0.33
N GLU A 46 12.30 -11.57 -0.61
CA GLU A 46 11.91 -11.55 -2.01
C GLU A 46 10.47 -12.07 -2.22
N LYS A 47 10.08 -13.16 -1.54
CA LYS A 47 8.71 -13.69 -1.63
C LYS A 47 7.70 -12.73 -1.02
N ALA A 48 8.05 -12.07 0.09
CA ALA A 48 7.23 -11.03 0.71
C ALA A 48 7.02 -9.84 -0.24
N LEU A 49 8.10 -9.34 -0.85
CA LEU A 49 8.00 -8.25 -1.82
C LEU A 49 7.14 -8.65 -3.04
N LYS A 50 7.36 -9.85 -3.60
CA LYS A 50 6.55 -10.36 -4.72
C LYS A 50 5.08 -10.51 -4.35
N SER A 51 4.75 -10.84 -3.10
CA SER A 51 3.36 -10.90 -2.65
C SER A 51 2.67 -9.53 -2.61
N LEU A 52 3.40 -8.46 -2.26
CA LEU A 52 2.88 -7.09 -2.35
C LEU A 52 2.62 -6.71 -3.81
N ASP A 53 3.61 -6.89 -4.68
CA ASP A 53 3.50 -6.49 -6.09
C ASP A 53 2.40 -7.26 -6.84
N ALA A 54 2.21 -8.55 -6.49
CA ALA A 54 1.13 -9.38 -6.99
C ALA A 54 -0.27 -9.00 -6.45
N GLY A 55 -0.37 -8.01 -5.56
CA GLY A 55 -1.63 -7.49 -5.05
C GLY A 55 -2.29 -8.34 -3.96
N GLN A 56 -1.56 -9.25 -3.30
CA GLN A 56 -2.14 -10.12 -2.26
C GLN A 56 -2.71 -9.34 -1.06
N TYR A 57 -2.32 -8.07 -0.91
CA TYR A 57 -2.74 -7.17 0.17
C TYR A 57 -3.60 -6.00 -0.32
N ASP A 58 -4.05 -6.01 -1.57
CA ASP A 58 -4.85 -4.89 -2.13
C ASP A 58 -6.21 -4.74 -1.43
N ASN A 59 -6.75 -5.83 -0.87
CA ASN A 59 -8.00 -5.84 -0.10
C ASN A 59 -7.80 -5.51 1.40
N ASP A 60 -6.56 -5.49 1.89
CA ASP A 60 -6.21 -5.11 3.26
C ASP A 60 -4.91 -4.30 3.26
N LEU A 61 -5.03 -3.03 2.82
CA LEU A 61 -3.90 -2.13 2.66
C LEU A 61 -3.13 -1.93 3.97
N LEU A 62 -3.82 -1.97 5.12
CA LEU A 62 -3.19 -1.88 6.43
C LEU A 62 -2.23 -3.04 6.65
N LEU A 63 -2.69 -4.28 6.40
CA LEU A 63 -1.84 -5.46 6.49
C LEU A 63 -0.68 -5.40 5.49
N GLY A 64 -0.91 -4.88 4.28
CA GLY A 64 0.16 -4.63 3.31
C GLY A 64 1.21 -3.63 3.82
N PHE A 65 0.80 -2.54 4.48
CA PHE A 65 1.73 -1.59 5.09
C PHE A 65 2.51 -2.20 6.26
N GLU A 66 1.92 -3.11 7.04
CA GLU A 66 2.67 -3.87 8.06
C GLU A 66 3.77 -4.73 7.43
N LEU A 67 3.50 -5.37 6.28
CA LEU A 67 4.51 -6.11 5.53
C LEU A 67 5.62 -5.19 4.99
N VAL A 68 5.26 -4.01 4.48
CA VAL A 68 6.23 -2.97 4.07
C VAL A 68 7.14 -2.57 5.24
N LEU A 69 6.60 -2.43 6.45
CA LEU A 69 7.40 -2.12 7.64
C LEU A 69 8.39 -3.25 7.96
N ALA A 70 7.96 -4.51 7.92
CA ALA A 70 8.84 -5.66 8.13
C ALA A 70 9.96 -5.74 7.09
N LEU A 71 9.65 -5.53 5.80
CA LEU A 71 10.62 -5.44 4.71
C LEU A 71 11.63 -4.31 4.95
N SER A 72 11.13 -3.13 5.31
CA SER A 72 11.95 -1.92 5.54
C SER A 72 12.88 -2.10 6.74
N HIS A 73 12.42 -2.74 7.81
CA HIS A 73 13.24 -3.06 8.97
C HIS A 73 14.31 -4.11 8.67
N GLY A 74 13.96 -5.16 7.93
CA GLY A 74 14.92 -6.17 7.46
C GLY A 74 16.05 -5.56 6.62
N TRP A 75 15.68 -4.64 5.72
CA TRP A 75 16.65 -3.87 4.95
C TRP A 75 17.53 -2.99 5.84
N LYS A 76 16.94 -2.17 6.71
CA LYS A 76 17.69 -1.28 7.63
C LYS A 76 18.63 -2.05 8.56
N ALA A 77 18.29 -3.28 8.93
CA ALA A 77 19.11 -4.16 9.76
C ALA A 77 20.25 -4.87 8.98
N GLY A 78 20.31 -4.73 7.65
CA GLY A 78 21.31 -5.39 6.80
C GLY A 78 21.04 -6.88 6.57
N PHE A 79 19.82 -7.36 6.82
CA PHE A 79 19.41 -8.75 6.57
C PHE A 79 18.93 -8.98 5.14
N TYR A 80 18.62 -7.88 4.44
CA TYR A 80 18.14 -7.89 3.08
C TYR A 80 18.70 -6.68 2.34
N GLU A 81 19.23 -6.90 1.15
CA GLU A 81 19.71 -5.84 0.27
C GLU A 81 18.92 -5.90 -1.03
N PRO A 82 17.85 -5.08 -1.18
CA PRO A 82 17.02 -5.12 -2.37
C PRO A 82 17.79 -4.56 -3.58
N THR A 83 17.65 -5.22 -4.74
CA THR A 83 18.09 -4.67 -6.04
C THR A 83 17.32 -3.39 -6.39
N SER A 84 17.77 -2.63 -7.39
CA SER A 84 17.07 -1.43 -7.86
C SER A 84 15.64 -1.75 -8.31
N GLU A 85 15.43 -2.87 -9.02
CA GLU A 85 14.09 -3.35 -9.39
C GLU A 85 13.23 -3.71 -8.17
N GLN A 86 13.81 -4.36 -7.16
CA GLN A 86 13.08 -4.72 -5.94
C GLN A 86 12.68 -3.48 -5.12
N ARG A 87 13.56 -2.46 -5.07
CA ARG A 87 13.22 -1.16 -4.48
C ARG A 87 12.08 -0.50 -5.26
N LEU A 88 12.12 -0.55 -6.59
CA LEU A 88 11.08 0.00 -7.44
C LEU A 88 9.72 -0.66 -7.16
N MET A 89 9.65 -2.00 -7.12
CA MET A 89 8.43 -2.74 -6.77
C MET A 89 7.86 -2.30 -5.42
N LEU A 90 8.72 -2.17 -4.40
CA LEU A 90 8.30 -1.76 -3.06
C LEU A 90 7.70 -0.35 -3.07
N TRP A 91 8.41 0.61 -3.67
CA TRP A 91 7.98 2.00 -3.71
C TRP A 91 6.74 2.22 -4.59
N ARG A 92 6.62 1.50 -5.71
CA ARG A 92 5.42 1.50 -6.54
C ARG A 92 4.20 1.06 -5.74
N TRP A 93 4.33 -0.02 -4.95
CA TRP A 93 3.25 -0.49 -4.09
C TRP A 93 2.91 0.55 -3.01
N ILE A 94 3.91 1.14 -2.34
CA ILE A 94 3.70 2.17 -1.31
C ILE A 94 2.92 3.37 -1.86
N VAL A 95 3.30 3.89 -3.04
CA VAL A 95 2.64 5.04 -3.66
C VAL A 95 1.20 4.71 -4.05
N SER A 96 1.00 3.57 -4.74
CA SER A 96 -0.34 3.08 -5.13
C SER A 96 -1.24 2.92 -3.90
N ALA A 97 -0.81 2.17 -2.88
CA ALA A 97 -1.58 1.92 -1.67
C ALA A 97 -1.88 3.22 -0.91
N SER A 98 -0.92 4.15 -0.85
CA SER A 98 -1.12 5.44 -0.17
C SER A 98 -2.16 6.29 -0.86
N PHE A 99 -2.17 6.32 -2.19
CA PHE A 99 -3.18 7.06 -2.96
C PHE A 99 -4.56 6.47 -2.81
N VAL A 100 -4.70 5.15 -2.97
CA VAL A 100 -5.98 4.45 -2.81
C VAL A 100 -6.52 4.65 -1.39
N GLN A 101 -5.70 4.45 -0.35
CA GLN A 101 -6.13 4.67 1.03
C GLN A 101 -6.58 6.12 1.26
N GLU A 102 -5.90 7.11 0.67
CA GLU A 102 -6.31 8.50 0.81
C GLU A 102 -7.63 8.80 0.08
N GLN A 103 -7.92 8.14 -1.05
CA GLN A 103 -9.22 8.22 -1.72
C GLN A 103 -10.33 7.55 -0.90
N ILE A 104 -10.05 6.38 -0.31
CA ILE A 104 -10.99 5.70 0.62
C ILE A 104 -11.33 6.63 1.79
N ASP A 105 -10.32 7.21 2.43
CA ASP A 105 -10.50 8.08 3.59
C ASP A 105 -11.31 9.34 3.26
N ARG A 106 -11.19 9.86 2.04
CA ARG A 106 -11.84 11.13 1.62
C ARG A 106 -13.21 10.94 0.99
N ASN A 107 -13.36 9.94 0.14
CA ASN A 107 -14.48 9.80 -0.77
C ASN A 107 -15.25 8.49 -0.56
N GLY A 108 -14.70 7.56 0.23
CA GLY A 108 -15.28 6.24 0.48
C GLY A 108 -15.00 5.24 -0.64
N THR A 109 -15.77 4.15 -0.60
CA THR A 109 -15.67 3.03 -1.54
C THR A 109 -16.98 2.78 -2.27
N ARG A 110 -16.90 2.00 -3.35
CA ARG A 110 -18.04 1.52 -4.13
C ARG A 110 -17.86 0.04 -4.46
N GLU A 111 -18.93 -0.73 -4.31
CA GLU A 111 -19.02 -2.10 -4.83
C GLU A 111 -19.21 -2.07 -6.36
N VAL A 112 -18.40 -2.82 -7.08
CA VAL A 112 -18.39 -2.92 -8.54
C VAL A 112 -18.54 -4.39 -8.93
N ASP A 113 -19.46 -4.70 -9.83
CA ASP A 113 -19.64 -6.07 -10.34
C ASP A 113 -18.36 -6.55 -11.04
N ASN A 114 -17.81 -7.68 -10.62
CA ASN A 114 -16.48 -8.15 -11.04
C ASN A 114 -16.50 -9.13 -12.22
N ASP A 115 -17.61 -9.16 -12.97
CA ASP A 115 -17.91 -10.07 -14.08
C ASP A 115 -17.81 -11.58 -13.76
N ARG A 116 -17.53 -11.94 -12.50
CA ARG A 116 -17.40 -13.31 -11.99
C ARG A 116 -18.57 -13.71 -11.08
N GLY A 117 -19.63 -12.90 -11.07
CA GLY A 117 -20.84 -13.12 -10.26
C GLY A 117 -20.72 -12.63 -8.81
N GLY A 118 -19.73 -11.78 -8.50
CA GLY A 118 -19.60 -11.09 -7.23
C GLY A 118 -19.29 -9.60 -7.41
N THR A 119 -18.92 -8.94 -6.33
CA THR A 119 -18.49 -7.53 -6.34
C THR A 119 -17.08 -7.40 -5.80
N ASP A 120 -16.35 -6.44 -6.35
CA ASP A 120 -15.08 -5.96 -5.84
C ASP A 120 -15.29 -4.57 -5.20
N THR A 121 -14.55 -4.28 -4.13
CA THR A 121 -14.60 -2.99 -3.44
C THR A 121 -13.57 -2.04 -4.04
N ALA A 122 -14.02 -0.98 -4.70
CA ALA A 122 -13.17 0.03 -5.33
C ALA A 122 -13.13 1.34 -4.53
N ALA A 123 -12.01 2.06 -4.56
CA ALA A 123 -11.94 3.42 -4.01
C ALA A 123 -12.53 4.43 -4.99
N ILE A 124 -13.11 5.52 -4.48
CA ILE A 124 -13.70 6.57 -5.32
C ILE A 124 -12.73 7.73 -5.48
N TYR A 125 -12.33 8.05 -6.71
CA TYR A 125 -11.61 9.28 -7.04
C TYR A 125 -12.58 10.36 -7.55
N VAL A 126 -12.40 11.62 -7.13
CA VAL A 126 -13.26 12.76 -7.51
C VAL A 126 -12.40 13.98 -7.84
N ASN A 127 -12.61 14.59 -9.02
CA ASN A 127 -11.92 15.82 -9.45
C ASN A 127 -12.81 17.06 -9.46
N GLY A 128 -13.95 17.00 -8.76
CA GLY A 128 -14.96 18.06 -8.70
C GLY A 128 -15.90 18.11 -9.91
N LYS A 129 -15.62 17.40 -11.01
CA LYS A 129 -16.48 17.35 -12.21
C LYS A 129 -16.94 15.95 -12.57
N ALA A 130 -16.19 14.93 -12.18
CA ALA A 130 -16.48 13.53 -12.40
C ALA A 130 -15.96 12.70 -11.23
N ALA A 131 -16.48 11.48 -11.13
CA ALA A 131 -15.99 10.46 -10.23
C ALA A 131 -15.71 9.18 -11.01
N ILE A 132 -14.63 8.49 -10.67
CA ILE A 132 -14.28 7.17 -11.19
C ILE A 132 -13.90 6.25 -10.04
N THR A 133 -14.01 4.95 -10.26
CA THR A 133 -13.48 3.93 -9.36
C THR A 133 -12.04 3.63 -9.69
N ILE A 134 -11.19 3.50 -8.67
CA ILE A 134 -9.77 3.17 -8.81
C ILE A 134 -9.42 1.95 -7.93
N TYR A 135 -8.45 1.18 -8.41
CA TYR A 135 -7.97 -0.05 -7.76
C TYR A 135 -6.44 0.00 -7.60
N PRO A 136 -5.86 -0.58 -6.53
CA PRO A 136 -4.40 -0.58 -6.36
C PRO A 136 -3.62 -1.15 -7.55
N LEU A 137 -4.16 -2.20 -8.20
CA LEU A 137 -3.55 -2.75 -9.42
C LEU A 137 -3.53 -1.74 -10.57
N ALA A 138 -4.65 -1.05 -10.82
CA ALA A 138 -4.73 -0.03 -11.86
C ALA A 138 -3.76 1.12 -11.60
N GLU A 139 -3.61 1.55 -10.34
CA GLU A 139 -2.59 2.53 -9.94
C GLU A 139 -1.18 2.06 -10.25
N ARG A 140 -0.84 0.81 -9.89
CA ARG A 140 0.49 0.26 -10.18
C ARG A 140 0.78 0.22 -11.68
N MET A 141 -0.21 -0.14 -12.50
CA MET A 141 -0.07 -0.14 -13.97
C MET A 141 0.12 1.27 -14.53
N MET A 142 -0.67 2.23 -14.05
CA MET A 142 -0.55 3.63 -14.44
C MET A 142 0.85 4.18 -14.10
N LEU A 143 1.37 3.86 -12.91
CA LEU A 143 2.71 4.20 -12.47
C LEU A 143 3.80 3.59 -13.36
N VAL A 144 3.69 2.30 -13.71
CA VAL A 144 4.61 1.62 -14.65
C VAL A 144 4.62 2.32 -16.01
N THR A 145 3.45 2.64 -16.57
CA THR A 145 3.37 3.22 -17.91
C THR A 145 3.80 4.68 -17.96
N HIS A 146 3.36 5.51 -17.01
CA HIS A 146 3.50 6.97 -17.10
C HIS A 146 4.66 7.54 -16.29
N VAL A 147 5.18 6.81 -15.31
CA VAL A 147 6.34 7.25 -14.53
C VAL A 147 7.57 6.43 -14.88
N GLU A 148 7.48 5.11 -14.75
CA GLU A 148 8.65 4.23 -14.92
C GLU A 148 9.06 4.10 -16.39
N GLY A 149 8.08 4.01 -17.31
CA GLY A 149 8.35 3.97 -18.74
C GLY A 149 9.25 5.12 -19.20
N ILE A 150 8.94 6.36 -18.78
CA ILE A 150 9.75 7.54 -19.08
C ILE A 150 11.15 7.43 -18.48
N ALA A 151 11.26 6.96 -17.24
CA ALA A 151 12.55 6.80 -16.58
C ALA A 151 13.42 5.74 -17.29
N PHE A 152 12.85 4.61 -17.67
CA PHE A 152 13.56 3.55 -18.39
C PHE A 152 13.98 3.96 -19.80
N GLU A 153 13.12 4.67 -20.53
CA GLU A 153 13.46 5.21 -21.85
C GLU A 153 14.65 6.18 -21.80
N GLN A 154 14.76 6.98 -20.74
CA GLN A 154 15.80 8.00 -20.61
C GLN A 154 17.11 7.47 -20.03
N PHE A 155 17.04 6.56 -19.05
CA PHE A 155 18.20 6.20 -18.24
C PHE A 155 18.60 4.73 -18.35
N GLY A 156 17.82 3.87 -19.02
CA GLY A 156 18.04 2.43 -19.02
C GLY A 156 17.48 1.75 -17.76
N SER A 157 17.72 0.45 -17.62
CA SER A 157 17.02 -0.39 -16.63
C SER A 157 17.40 -0.05 -15.17
N GLU A 158 18.67 -0.10 -14.81
CA GLU A 158 19.09 0.08 -13.40
C GLU A 158 18.95 1.54 -12.96
N GLU A 159 19.50 2.49 -13.72
CA GLU A 159 19.43 3.91 -13.42
C GLU A 159 18.01 4.47 -13.55
N GLY A 160 17.22 3.94 -14.48
CA GLY A 160 15.80 4.29 -14.60
C GLY A 160 14.98 3.81 -13.40
N ALA A 161 15.25 2.61 -12.87
CA ALA A 161 14.61 2.13 -11.66
C ALA A 161 14.95 3.02 -10.45
N ASP A 162 16.23 3.38 -10.30
CA ASP A 162 16.66 4.27 -9.23
C ASP A 162 16.08 5.69 -9.36
N MET A 163 15.93 6.20 -10.59
CA MET A 163 15.25 7.47 -10.84
C MET A 163 13.78 7.41 -10.43
N ALA A 164 13.05 6.38 -10.87
CA ALA A 164 11.64 6.21 -10.53
C ALA A 164 11.44 6.05 -9.01
N VAL A 165 12.32 5.32 -8.32
CA VAL A 165 12.32 5.23 -6.85
C VAL A 165 12.45 6.62 -6.21
N ARG A 166 13.38 7.47 -6.68
CA ARG A 166 13.52 8.84 -6.15
C ARG A 166 12.25 9.66 -6.36
N MET A 167 11.61 9.54 -7.52
CA MET A 167 10.32 10.21 -7.79
C MET A 167 9.22 9.72 -6.84
N TYR A 168 9.16 8.41 -6.55
CA TYR A 168 8.20 7.86 -5.60
C TYR A 168 8.46 8.27 -4.15
N MET A 169 9.73 8.40 -3.76
CA MET A 169 10.08 8.95 -2.46
C MET A 169 9.57 10.39 -2.29
N ASP A 170 9.66 11.21 -3.34
CA ASP A 170 9.10 12.57 -3.35
C ASP A 170 7.57 12.59 -3.24
N PHE A 171 6.88 11.52 -3.67
CA PHE A 171 5.41 11.41 -3.61
C PHE A 171 4.91 11.07 -2.22
N ILE A 172 5.78 10.66 -1.29
CA ILE A 172 5.40 10.22 0.05
C ILE A 172 5.93 11.20 1.09
N ASN A 173 5.03 11.66 1.95
CA ASN A 173 5.37 12.30 3.20
C ASN A 173 5.43 11.24 4.31
N VAL A 174 6.65 10.92 4.75
CA VAL A 174 6.87 10.01 5.87
C VAL A 174 6.62 10.77 7.17
N GLN A 175 5.42 10.64 7.74
CA GLN A 175 5.09 11.20 9.05
C GLN A 175 5.07 10.09 10.11
N SER A 176 5.93 10.22 11.12
CA SER A 176 6.10 9.22 12.18
C SER A 176 4.84 8.94 13.00
N GLU A 177 3.88 9.86 13.05
CA GLU A 177 2.68 9.76 13.89
C GLU A 177 1.40 9.37 13.13
N LYS A 178 1.36 9.56 11.81
CA LYS A 178 0.13 9.39 11.00
C LYS A 178 0.27 8.36 9.86
N GLY A 179 1.42 7.69 9.79
CA GLY A 179 1.77 6.77 8.71
C GLY A 179 2.20 7.49 7.43
N ASN A 180 2.60 6.71 6.43
CA ASN A 180 2.93 7.24 5.11
C ASN A 180 1.64 7.83 4.50
N ARG A 181 1.69 9.12 4.16
CA ARG A 181 0.66 9.81 3.40
C ARG A 181 1.28 10.37 2.15
N LEU A 182 0.48 10.67 1.13
CA LEU A 182 1.02 11.35 -0.01
C LEU A 182 1.56 12.73 0.39
N SER A 183 2.62 13.17 -0.27
CA SER A 183 3.04 14.57 -0.29
C SER A 183 2.06 15.40 -1.13
N GLU A 184 2.19 16.72 -1.10
CA GLU A 184 1.44 17.60 -2.01
C GLU A 184 1.75 17.27 -3.47
N LYS A 185 3.05 17.09 -3.79
CA LYS A 185 3.52 16.68 -5.11
C LYS A 185 2.95 15.33 -5.55
N GLY A 186 2.88 14.35 -4.63
CA GLY A 186 2.28 13.05 -4.92
C GLY A 186 0.78 13.14 -5.21
N ARG A 187 0.04 13.93 -4.42
CA ARG A 187 -1.39 14.18 -4.69
C ARG A 187 -1.62 14.85 -6.03
N GLU A 188 -0.87 15.89 -6.34
CA GLU A 188 -0.98 16.64 -7.59
C GLU A 188 -0.64 15.76 -8.79
N GLY A 189 0.52 15.11 -8.78
CA GLY A 189 0.99 14.27 -9.88
C GLY A 189 0.02 13.12 -10.19
N LEU A 190 -0.44 12.41 -9.16
CA LEU A 190 -1.42 11.33 -9.35
C LEU A 190 -2.79 11.86 -9.81
N SER A 191 -3.23 13.03 -9.30
CA SER A 191 -4.50 13.63 -9.75
C SER A 191 -4.46 14.04 -11.22
N ILE A 192 -3.34 14.57 -11.72
CA ILE A 192 -3.17 14.92 -13.14
C ILE A 192 -3.40 13.70 -14.03
N LEU A 193 -2.82 12.55 -13.68
CA LEU A 193 -2.93 11.31 -14.45
C LEU A 193 -4.38 10.80 -14.50
N HIS A 194 -5.12 10.91 -13.39
CA HIS A 194 -6.54 10.57 -13.34
C HIS A 194 -7.43 11.55 -14.10
N ASP A 195 -7.13 12.85 -14.02
CA ASP A 195 -7.85 13.88 -14.75
C ASP A 195 -7.68 13.74 -16.26
N GLU A 196 -6.50 13.37 -16.71
CA GLU A 196 -6.22 13.03 -18.10
C GLU A 196 -7.00 11.78 -18.53
N LEU A 197 -7.00 10.71 -17.72
CA LEU A 197 -7.81 9.52 -17.99
C LEU A 197 -9.30 9.87 -18.14
N ILE A 198 -9.86 10.68 -17.24
CA ILE A 198 -11.26 11.13 -17.31
C ILE A 198 -11.53 11.92 -18.60
N LYS A 199 -10.59 12.78 -19.04
CA LYS A 199 -10.74 13.54 -20.29
C LYS A 199 -10.74 12.60 -21.50
N SER A 200 -9.80 11.67 -21.56
CA SER A 200 -9.69 10.68 -22.65
C SER A 200 -10.93 9.77 -22.74
N VAL A 201 -11.46 9.31 -21.61
CA VAL A 201 -12.73 8.57 -21.56
C VAL A 201 -13.89 9.41 -22.12
N LYS A 202 -14.00 10.68 -21.71
CA LYS A 202 -15.05 11.59 -22.20
C LYS A 202 -14.92 11.91 -23.69
N ALA A 203 -13.70 11.92 -24.22
CA ALA A 203 -13.43 12.10 -25.64
C ALA A 203 -13.71 10.82 -26.46
N GLY A 204 -14.04 9.70 -25.82
CA GLY A 204 -14.35 8.44 -26.50
C GLY A 204 -13.11 7.68 -26.99
N GLU A 205 -11.93 8.00 -26.46
CA GLU A 205 -10.65 7.41 -26.91
C GLU A 205 -10.52 5.91 -26.61
N PHE A 206 -11.33 5.40 -25.68
CA PHE A 206 -11.20 4.03 -25.15
C PHE A 206 -12.24 3.02 -25.64
N GLY A 207 -13.08 3.34 -26.65
CA GLY A 207 -13.97 2.37 -27.30
C GLY A 207 -14.68 1.39 -26.33
N ALA A 208 -14.54 0.07 -26.57
CA ALA A 208 -15.01 -1.00 -25.68
C ALA A 208 -13.83 -1.75 -25.03
N ILE A 209 -12.95 -1.03 -24.33
CA ILE A 209 -11.78 -1.63 -23.67
C ILE A 209 -12.20 -2.44 -22.43
N PRO A 210 -11.51 -3.57 -22.15
CA PRO A 210 -11.74 -4.35 -20.93
C PRO A 210 -11.66 -3.50 -19.67
N VAL A 211 -12.61 -3.71 -18.76
CA VAL A 211 -12.58 -3.11 -17.42
C VAL A 211 -11.55 -3.88 -16.59
N ILE A 212 -10.66 -3.14 -15.92
CA ILE A 212 -9.75 -3.71 -14.93
C ILE A 212 -10.50 -3.79 -13.61
N HIS A 213 -10.62 -5.01 -13.09
CA HIS A 213 -11.11 -5.33 -11.74
C HIS A 213 -9.92 -5.77 -10.88
#